data_AF-A0A435CZI9-F1
#
_entry.id   AF-A0A435CZI9-F1
#
_cell.length_a   1.000
_cell.length_b   1.000
_cell.length_c   1.000
_cell.angle_alpha   90.00
_cell.angle_beta   90.00
_cell.angle_gamma   90.00
#
_symmetry.space_group_name_H-M   'P 1'
#
loop_
_entity.id
_entity.type
_entity.pdbx_description
1 polymer ?
#
loop_
_entity_poly.entity_id
_entity_poly.type
_entity_poly.pdbx_seq_one_letter_code
_entity_poly.pdbx_strand_id
1 'polypeptide(L)' 'VVGIARSQDPNSANSQFFIMFAPAPNLDGQYTIVGKVVGGMDLVDKIKKGDEADNGTVSDPDRMIKVRIAADGK' A
#
# COMPACT_ATOMS: atom_id res chain seq x y z
N VAL A 1 3.70 6.86 3.50
CA VAL A 1 4.69 5.77 3.73
C VAL A 1 4.29 4.57 2.90
N VAL A 2 5.25 3.79 2.40
CA VAL A 2 5.01 2.50 1.72
C VAL A 2 5.61 1.38 2.56
N GLY A 3 4.79 0.40 2.94
CA GLY A 3 5.19 -0.73 3.78
C GLY A 3 4.72 -2.07 3.22
N ILE A 4 5.32 -3.17 3.67
CA ILE A 4 4.96 -4.53 3.25
C ILE A 4 3.91 -5.09 4.21
N ALA A 5 2.79 -5.56 3.66
CA ALA A 5 1.73 -6.20 4.42
C ALA A 5 2.17 -7.62 4.84
N ARG A 6 1.61 -8.10 5.95
CA ARG A 6 1.87 -9.42 6.51
C ARG A 6 0.60 -9.99 7.14
N SER A 7 0.60 -11.30 7.37
CA SER A 7 -0.37 -11.94 8.24
C SER A 7 0.00 -11.72 9.72
N GLN A 8 -0.60 -12.50 10.63
CA GLN A 8 -0.31 -12.43 12.06
C GLN A 8 1.15 -12.77 12.38
N ASP A 9 1.77 -13.69 11.63
CA ASP A 9 3.20 -14.00 11.77
C ASP A 9 4.04 -12.80 11.28
N PRO A 10 4.90 -12.21 12.16
CA PRO A 10 5.78 -11.11 11.79
C PRO A 10 6.67 -11.36 10.57
N ASN A 11 7.03 -12.62 10.30
CA ASN A 11 7.93 -13.01 9.21
C ASN A 11 7.20 -13.51 7.96
N SER A 12 5.88 -13.28 7.86
CA SER A 12 5.05 -13.73 6.71
C SER A 12 4.94 -12.72 5.57
N ALA A 13 5.66 -11.61 5.65
CA ALA A 13 5.71 -10.60 4.59
C ALA A 13 6.16 -11.22 3.26
N ASN A 14 5.48 -10.89 2.16
CA ASN A 14 5.82 -11.38 0.83
C ASN A 14 5.62 -10.27 -0.22
N SER A 15 4.57 -10.34 -1.05
CA SER A 15 4.39 -9.46 -2.21
C SER A 15 3.38 -8.33 -2.00
N GLN A 16 2.54 -8.42 -0.97
CA GLN A 16 1.53 -7.41 -0.70
C GLN A 16 2.17 -6.19 -0.03
N PHE A 17 1.82 -5.00 -0.48
CA PHE A 17 2.26 -3.75 0.11
C PHE A 17 1.06 -2.83 0.33
N PHE A 18 1.25 -1.82 1.18
CA PHE A 18 0.27 -0.78 1.41
C PHE A 18 0.90 0.61 1.28
N ILE A 19 0.06 1.60 0.99
CA ILE A 19 0.40 3.01 1.02
C ILE A 19 -0.48 3.69 2.06
N MET A 20 0.12 4.39 3.01
CA MET A 20 -0.62 5.15 4.02
C MET A 20 -1.23 6.41 3.41
N PHE A 21 -2.55 6.58 3.60
CA PHE A 21 -3.26 7.84 3.31
C PHE A 21 -3.01 8.92 4.37
N ALA A 22 -2.80 8.52 5.62
CA ALA A 22 -2.55 9.40 6.75
C ALA A 22 -1.56 8.74 7.73
N PRO A 23 -0.94 9.50 8.65
CA PRO A 23 -0.09 8.92 9.69
C PRO A 23 -0.86 7.90 10.55
N ALA A 24 -0.26 6.73 10.81
CA ALA A 24 -0.82 5.72 11.72
C ALA A 24 0.27 5.20 12.68
N PRO A 25 0.59 5.94 13.75
CA PRO A 25 1.68 5.60 14.68
C PRO A 25 1.51 4.26 15.39
N ASN A 26 0.29 3.75 15.48
CA ASN A 26 -0.02 2.43 16.04
C ASN A 26 0.58 1.27 15.23
N LEU A 27 1.06 1.53 14.00
CA LEU A 27 1.71 0.54 13.14
C LEU A 27 3.26 0.60 13.23
N ASP A 28 3.80 1.54 14.00
CA ASP A 28 5.25 1.69 14.15
C ASP A 28 5.87 0.44 14.79
N GLY A 29 6.96 -0.04 14.18
CA GLY A 29 7.64 -1.29 14.59
C GLY A 29 6.90 -2.58 14.21
N GLN A 30 5.70 -2.51 13.61
CA GLN A 30 4.89 -3.69 13.25
C GLN A 30 5.06 -4.16 11.81
N TYR A 31 5.52 -3.29 10.92
CA TYR A 31 5.64 -3.54 9.48
C TYR A 31 6.96 -3.01 8.92
N THR A 32 7.49 -3.72 7.92
CA THR A 32 8.69 -3.30 7.20
C THR A 32 8.37 -2.14 6.26
N ILE A 33 9.05 -1.01 6.46
CA ILE A 33 8.97 0.15 5.57
C ILE A 33 9.93 -0.05 4.40
N VAL A 34 9.45 0.11 3.17
CA VAL A 34 10.26 -0.01 1.94
C VAL A 34 10.40 1.30 1.18
N GLY A 35 9.64 2.33 1.54
CA GLY A 35 9.81 3.64 0.94
C GLY A 35 8.71 4.64 1.25
N LYS A 36 8.60 5.65 0.38
CA LYS A 36 7.58 6.69 0.41
C LYS A 36 7.18 7.06 -1.01
N VAL A 37 5.93 7.48 -1.17
CA VAL A 37 5.47 8.11 -2.41
C VAL A 37 6.17 9.46 -2.53
N VAL A 38 6.88 9.69 -3.63
CA VAL A 38 7.61 10.95 -3.91
C VAL A 38 6.88 11.86 -4.90
N GLY A 39 5.84 11.36 -5.56
CA GLY A 39 4.98 12.10 -6.48
C GLY A 39 3.71 11.31 -6.79
N GLY A 40 2.61 12.01 -7.12
CA GLY A 40 1.33 11.39 -7.45
C GLY A 40 0.51 10.90 -6.25
N MET A 41 0.73 11.44 -5.04
CA MET A 41 -0.07 11.08 -3.87
C MET A 41 -1.55 11.49 -4.04
N ASP A 42 -1.82 12.56 -4.78
CA ASP A 42 -3.18 12.98 -5.16
C ASP A 42 -3.91 11.96 -6.03
N LEU A 43 -3.17 11.10 -6.76
CA LEU A 43 -3.72 9.98 -7.51
C LEU A 43 -3.97 8.78 -6.59
N VAL A 44 -3.08 8.53 -5.62
CA VAL A 44 -3.28 7.52 -4.59
C VAL A 44 -4.58 7.81 -3.82
N ASP A 45 -4.80 9.08 -3.43
CA ASP A 45 -6.01 9.50 -2.71
C ASP A 45 -7.32 9.25 -3.46
N LYS A 46 -7.26 9.14 -4.80
CA LYS A 46 -8.40 8.87 -5.68
C LYS A 46 -8.66 7.38 -5.92
N ILE A 47 -7.78 6.48 -5.46
CA ILE A 47 -8.01 5.03 -5.55
C ILE A 47 -9.32 4.72 -4.83
N LYS A 48 -10.16 3.89 -5.46
CA LYS A 48 -11.46 3.48 -4.93
C LYS A 48 -11.30 2.90 -3.52
N LYS A 49 -12.02 3.47 -2.56
CA LYS A 49 -12.00 3.06 -1.15
C LYS A 49 -13.22 2.19 -0.85
N GLY A 50 -12.99 1.10 -0.13
CA GLY A 50 -14.07 0.25 0.37
C GLY A 50 -14.69 0.81 1.64
N ASP A 51 -15.81 0.22 2.05
CA ASP A 51 -16.44 0.57 3.32
C ASP A 51 -15.59 0.06 4.49
N GLU A 52 -15.37 0.90 5.50
CA GLU A 52 -14.64 0.52 6.71
C GLU A 52 -15.36 -0.62 7.47
N ALA A 53 -16.70 -0.66 7.41
CA ALA A 53 -17.49 -1.72 8.01
C ALA A 53 -17.27 -3.09 7.33
N ASP A 54 -16.79 -3.10 6.07
CA ASP A 54 -16.40 -4.30 5.31
C ASP A 54 -14.88 -4.40 5.15
N ASN A 55 -14.14 -3.89 6.14
CA ASN A 55 -12.68 -3.93 6.21
C ASN A 55 -11.99 -3.35 4.95
N GLY A 56 -12.59 -2.33 4.35
CA GLY A 56 -12.08 -1.67 3.15
C GLY A 56 -12.19 -2.51 1.88
N THR A 57 -13.00 -3.57 1.85
CA THR A 57 -13.24 -4.39 0.66
C THR A 57 -13.91 -3.56 -0.44
N VAL A 58 -13.48 -3.76 -1.68
CA VAL A 58 -13.93 -3.00 -2.85
C VAL A 58 -14.46 -3.95 -3.92
N SER A 59 -15.65 -3.66 -4.44
CA SER A 59 -16.15 -4.27 -5.68
C SER A 59 -15.55 -3.56 -6.90
N ASP A 60 -14.97 -4.35 -7.81
CA ASP A 60 -14.26 -3.86 -9.00
C ASP A 60 -13.11 -2.88 -8.66
N PRO A 61 -12.02 -3.35 -8.04
CA PRO A 61 -10.93 -2.49 -7.57
C PRO A 61 -10.10 -1.92 -8.73
N ASP A 62 -9.50 -0.74 -8.50
CA ASP A 62 -8.49 -0.19 -9.41
C ASP A 62 -7.31 -1.16 -9.55
N ARG A 63 -6.69 -1.17 -10.74
CA ARG A 63 -5.65 -2.14 -11.10
C ARG A 63 -4.34 -1.45 -11.41
N MET A 64 -3.25 -1.99 -10.85
CA MET A 64 -1.90 -1.66 -11.33
C MET A 64 -1.69 -2.28 -12.71
N ILE A 65 -1.89 -1.48 -13.76
CA ILE A 65 -1.73 -1.94 -15.15
C ILE A 65 -0.26 -2.23 -15.47
N LYS A 66 0.65 -1.50 -14.83
CA LYS A 66 2.09 -1.56 -15.11
C LYS A 66 2.88 -1.09 -13.90
N VAL A 67 3.84 -1.92 -13.48
CA VAL A 67 4.77 -1.63 -12.38
C VAL A 67 6.19 -1.85 -12.91
N ARG A 68 7.11 -0.93 -12.63
CA ARG A 68 8.47 -0.95 -13.17
C ARG A 68 9.46 -0.36 -12.18
N ILE A 69 10.69 -0.84 -12.22
CA ILE A 69 11.81 -0.12 -11.61
C ILE A 69 12.29 0.94 -12.60
N ALA A 70 12.54 2.16 -12.12
CA ALA A 70 12.98 3.27 -12.97
C ALA A 70 14.27 2.95 -13.76
N ALA A 71 15.13 2.08 -13.22
CA ALA A 71 16.35 1.62 -13.86
C ALA A 71 16.12 0.62 -15.01
N ASP A 72 14.96 -0.04 -15.10
CA ASP A 72 14.67 -1.06 -16.12
C ASP A 72 14.46 -0.46 -17.52
N GLY A 73 14.59 0.87 -17.69
CA GLY A 73 14.42 1.55 -18.96
C GLY A 73 12.95 1.61 -19.43
N LYS A 74 12.73 2.18 -20.62
CA LYS A 74 11.40 2.30 -21.22
C LYS A 74 10.96 1.02 -21.92
#